data_AF-A0A5M9N158-F1
#
_entry.id   AF-A0A5M9N158-F1
#
_cell.length_a   1.000
_cell.length_b   1.000
_cell.length_c   1.000
_cell.angle_alpha   90.00
_cell.angle_beta   90.00
_cell.angle_gamma   90.00
#
_symmetry.space_group_name_H-M   'P 1'
#
loop_
_entity.id
_entity.type
_entity.pdbx_description
1 polymer ?
#
loop_
_entity_poly.entity_id
_entity_poly.type
_entity_poly.pdbx_seq_one_letter_code
_entity_poly.pdbx_strand_id
1 'polypeptide(L)'
;MTGGTVTSESSFSPALEAEFVGVGNDYIHADADGKHLRLDAHSVLKTHDGALIYVNYTGVVALSPAEKAVFAGTAGEGSTPWGNAFTHFTFETGDERYKELEHSVFVGQGRFNVQNDKSVVVEYRVGQLIHG
;
A
#
# COMPACT_ATOMS: atom_id res chain seq x y z
N MET A 1 3.05 -1.56 9.86
CA MET A 1 2.95 -0.20 9.29
C MET A 1 2.82 0.78 10.44
N THR A 2 3.80 1.67 10.62
CA THR A 2 3.91 2.56 11.80
C THR A 2 3.55 4.01 11.51
N GLY A 3 3.20 4.33 10.27
CA GLY A 3 2.85 5.66 9.81
C GLY A 3 2.86 5.74 8.27
N GLY A 4 2.56 6.92 7.74
CA GLY A 4 2.51 7.22 6.31
C GLY A 4 1.34 8.15 5.99
N THR A 5 1.21 8.51 4.71
CA THR A 5 0.13 9.35 4.22
C THR A 5 -0.53 8.73 2.99
N VAL A 6 -1.77 9.14 2.74
CA VAL A 6 -2.53 8.84 1.54
C VAL A 6 -3.10 10.14 1.01
N THR A 7 -2.89 10.37 -0.29
CA THR A 7 -3.41 11.54 -1.00
C THR A 7 -3.95 11.08 -2.34
N SER A 8 -5.21 11.40 -2.64
CA SER A 8 -5.80 11.15 -3.95
C SER A 8 -5.29 12.14 -4.99
N GLU A 9 -5.26 11.71 -6.25
CA GLU A 9 -5.13 12.62 -7.39
C GLU A 9 -6.28 13.64 -7.41
N SER A 10 -6.02 14.84 -7.92
CA SER A 10 -7.01 15.94 -7.94
C SER A 10 -8.27 15.64 -8.77
N SER A 11 -8.19 14.68 -9.67
CA SER A 11 -9.30 14.22 -10.52
C SER A 11 -10.11 13.08 -9.92
N PHE A 12 -9.64 12.48 -8.82
CA PHE A 12 -10.32 11.37 -8.16
C PHE A 12 -11.37 11.89 -7.17
N SER A 13 -12.51 11.21 -7.08
CA SER A 13 -13.58 11.49 -6.12
C SER A 13 -13.99 10.19 -5.43
N PRO A 14 -14.16 10.16 -4.09
CA PRO A 14 -14.02 11.29 -3.17
C PRO A 14 -12.55 11.71 -3.00
N ALA A 15 -12.32 13.01 -2.80
CA ALA A 15 -10.99 13.50 -2.44
C ALA A 15 -10.57 12.88 -1.10
N LEU A 16 -9.37 12.31 -1.06
CA LEU A 16 -8.83 11.62 0.11
C LEU A 16 -7.51 12.25 0.52
N GLU A 17 -7.48 12.81 1.71
CA GLU A 17 -6.26 13.26 2.38
C GLU A 17 -6.26 12.66 3.79
N ALA A 18 -5.31 11.78 4.06
CA ALA A 18 -5.28 10.98 5.27
C ALA A 18 -3.87 10.59 5.72
N GLU A 19 -3.78 10.26 7.01
CA GLU A 19 -2.59 9.69 7.64
C GLU A 19 -2.90 8.30 8.19
N PHE A 20 -1.90 7.41 8.19
CA PHE A 20 -2.03 6.14 8.91
C PHE A 20 -2.01 6.39 10.42
N VAL A 21 -2.97 5.80 11.13
CA VAL A 21 -3.09 5.89 12.59
C VAL A 21 -3.09 4.51 13.25
N GLY A 22 -2.63 4.47 14.49
CA GLY A 22 -2.46 3.22 15.23
C GLY A 22 -1.30 2.39 14.70
N VAL A 23 -1.37 1.07 14.87
CA VAL A 23 -0.35 0.13 14.40
C VAL A 23 -1.02 -0.84 13.43
N GLY A 24 -0.64 -0.75 12.15
CA GLY A 24 -1.02 -1.74 11.14
C GLY A 24 -0.01 -2.88 11.05
N ASN A 25 -0.40 -3.97 10.38
CA ASN A 25 0.45 -5.15 10.16
C ASN A 25 0.40 -5.59 8.68
N ASP A 26 1.33 -6.44 8.30
CA ASP A 26 1.33 -7.15 7.01
C ASP A 26 1.80 -8.59 7.26
N TYR A 27 0.93 -9.56 6.97
CA TYR A 27 1.21 -10.97 7.09
C TYR A 27 1.91 -11.48 5.82
N ILE A 28 3.19 -11.13 5.69
CA ILE A 28 4.00 -11.48 4.53
C ILE A 28 4.33 -12.98 4.54
N HIS A 29 3.92 -13.69 3.49
CA HIS A 29 4.25 -15.10 3.26
C HIS A 29 5.15 -15.26 2.04
N ALA A 30 6.31 -15.90 2.20
CA ALA A 30 7.17 -16.25 1.07
C ALA A 30 6.74 -17.58 0.45
N ASP A 31 6.56 -17.59 -0.87
CA ASP A 31 6.30 -18.82 -1.61
C ASP A 31 7.51 -19.77 -1.47
N ALA A 32 7.26 -21.09 -1.49
CA ALA A 32 8.29 -22.10 -1.26
C ALA A 32 9.45 -22.09 -2.27
N ASP A 33 9.23 -21.54 -3.46
CA ASP A 33 10.27 -21.40 -4.50
C ASP A 33 11.17 -20.16 -4.30
N GLY A 34 10.87 -19.31 -3.33
CA GLY A 34 11.60 -18.09 -3.01
C GLY A 34 11.54 -17.02 -4.10
N LYS A 35 10.55 -17.09 -5.00
CA LYS A 35 10.39 -16.12 -6.11
C LYS A 35 9.33 -15.07 -5.85
N HIS A 36 8.37 -15.34 -4.96
CA HIS A 36 7.31 -14.39 -4.67
C HIS A 36 7.02 -14.27 -3.18
N LEU A 37 6.49 -13.11 -2.80
CA LEU A 37 5.83 -12.88 -1.52
C LEU A 37 4.33 -12.68 -1.74
N ARG A 38 3.52 -13.10 -0.76
CA ARG A 38 2.10 -12.81 -0.61
C ARG A 38 1.94 -11.79 0.50
N LEU A 39 1.24 -10.71 0.19
CA LEU A 39 0.94 -9.63 1.14
C LEU A 39 -0.47 -9.83 1.67
N ASP A 40 -0.67 -9.48 2.93
CA ASP A 40 -1.99 -9.32 3.56
C ASP A 40 -1.86 -8.27 4.65
N ALA A 41 -2.04 -7.02 4.22
CA ALA A 41 -1.79 -5.85 5.03
C ALA A 41 -3.09 -5.28 5.58
N HIS A 42 -3.03 -4.84 6.83
CA HIS A 42 -4.16 -4.30 7.58
C HIS A 42 -3.74 -3.00 8.25
N SER A 43 -4.56 -1.97 8.09
CA SER A 43 -4.22 -0.63 8.58
C SER A 43 -5.47 0.24 8.74
N VAL A 44 -5.31 1.36 9.43
CA VAL A 44 -6.37 2.36 9.60
C VAL A 44 -5.83 3.72 9.17
N LEU A 45 -6.61 4.40 8.35
CA LEU A 45 -6.40 5.78 7.96
C LEU A 45 -7.30 6.70 8.80
N LYS A 46 -6.79 7.88 9.12
CA LYS A 46 -7.57 9.01 9.62
C LYS A 46 -7.51 10.14 8.60
N THR A 47 -8.66 10.58 8.12
CA THR A 47 -8.76 11.68 7.17
C THR A 47 -8.58 13.02 7.87
N HIS A 48 -8.21 14.06 7.10
CA HIS A 48 -8.09 15.43 7.62
C HIS A 48 -9.39 15.94 8.28
N ASP A 49 -10.55 15.42 7.85
CA ASP A 49 -11.89 15.77 8.34
C ASP A 49 -12.47 14.71 9.32
N GLY A 50 -11.60 13.88 9.88
CA GLY A 50 -11.86 13.07 11.07
C GLY A 50 -12.50 11.69 10.84
N ALA A 51 -12.74 11.28 9.60
CA ALA A 51 -13.22 9.93 9.31
C ALA A 51 -12.12 8.88 9.56
N LEU A 52 -12.54 7.68 9.97
CA LEU A 52 -11.68 6.51 10.05
C LEU A 52 -12.02 5.56 8.90
N ILE A 53 -10.99 5.08 8.22
CA ILE A 53 -11.12 4.17 7.09
C ILE A 53 -10.18 2.99 7.35
N TYR A 54 -10.74 1.80 7.50
CA TYR A 54 -9.96 0.58 7.49
C TYR A 54 -9.51 0.28 6.06
N VAL A 55 -8.23 -0.06 5.90
CA VAL A 55 -7.64 -0.43 4.63
C VAL A 55 -7.03 -1.81 4.76
N ASN A 56 -7.52 -2.73 3.93
CA ASN A 56 -6.84 -3.98 3.67
C ASN A 56 -6.28 -3.96 2.26
N TYR A 57 -5.10 -4.56 2.10
CA TYR A 57 -4.67 -4.94 0.77
C TYR A 57 -3.98 -6.28 0.78
N THR A 58 -4.28 -7.06 -0.25
CA THR A 58 -3.55 -8.28 -0.57
C THR A 58 -2.73 -8.04 -1.83
N GLY A 59 -1.68 -8.83 -2.03
CA GLY A 59 -0.85 -8.64 -3.21
C GLY A 59 0.22 -9.69 -3.40
N VAL A 60 0.93 -9.52 -4.50
CA VAL A 60 2.05 -10.37 -4.89
C VAL A 60 3.26 -9.50 -5.17
N VAL A 61 4.40 -9.86 -4.61
CA VAL A 61 5.69 -9.24 -4.90
C VAL A 61 6.60 -10.26 -5.57
N ALA A 62 7.04 -10.01 -6.80
CA ALA A 62 8.12 -10.75 -7.44
C ALA A 62 9.47 -10.33 -6.83
N LEU A 63 10.25 -11.31 -6.40
CA LEU A 63 11.55 -11.09 -5.76
C LEU A 63 12.68 -11.05 -6.78
N SER A 64 12.90 -9.88 -7.39
CA SER A 64 14.12 -9.61 -8.15
C SER A 64 15.31 -9.42 -7.19
N PRO A 65 16.56 -9.29 -7.70
CA PRO A 65 17.71 -8.96 -6.86
C PRO A 65 17.50 -7.71 -6.00
N ALA A 66 16.74 -6.72 -6.49
CA ALA A 66 16.48 -5.47 -5.78
C ALA A 66 15.61 -5.69 -4.52
N GLU A 67 14.47 -6.38 -4.64
CA GLU A 67 13.60 -6.67 -3.50
C GLU A 67 14.29 -7.60 -2.50
N LYS A 68 15.04 -8.60 -2.98
CA LYS A 68 15.84 -9.48 -2.09
C LYS A 68 16.85 -8.68 -1.27
N ALA A 69 17.51 -7.69 -1.86
CA ALA A 69 18.44 -6.83 -1.13
C ALA A 69 17.75 -6.00 -0.04
N VAL A 70 16.52 -5.51 -0.30
CA VAL A 70 15.71 -4.79 0.69
C VAL A 70 15.42 -5.68 1.89
N PHE A 71 14.85 -6.88 1.67
CA PHE A 71 14.52 -7.81 2.76
C PHE A 71 15.75 -8.36 3.50
N ALA A 72 16.91 -8.42 2.83
CA ALA A 72 18.18 -8.80 3.46
C ALA A 72 18.86 -7.64 4.21
N GLY A 73 18.32 -6.41 4.16
CA GLY A 73 18.94 -5.23 4.78
C GLY A 73 20.25 -4.79 4.12
N THR A 74 20.51 -5.23 2.88
CA THR A 74 21.74 -4.94 2.13
C THR A 74 21.56 -3.89 1.04
N ALA A 75 20.32 -3.46 0.78
CA ALA A 75 20.02 -2.44 -0.20
C ALA A 75 20.69 -1.08 0.15
N GLY A 76 21.15 -0.41 -0.91
CA GLY A 76 21.53 1.01 -0.86
C GLY A 76 20.32 1.91 -0.67
N GLU A 77 20.56 3.20 -0.47
CA GLU A 77 19.52 4.22 -0.54
C GLU A 77 18.87 4.23 -1.95
N GLY A 78 17.56 4.47 -2.00
CA GLY A 78 16.81 4.63 -3.24
C GLY A 78 15.62 3.69 -3.36
N SER A 79 15.05 3.63 -4.56
CA SER A 79 13.82 2.90 -4.85
C SER A 79 14.07 1.63 -5.65
N THR A 80 13.36 0.56 -5.31
CA THR A 80 13.17 -0.58 -6.22
C THR A 80 12.36 -0.14 -7.46
N PRO A 81 12.56 -0.81 -8.61
CA PRO A 81 11.81 -0.48 -9.82
C PRO A 81 10.32 -0.82 -9.67
N TRP A 82 9.48 -0.12 -10.43
CA TRP A 82 8.06 -0.49 -10.58
C TRP A 82 7.91 -1.82 -11.34
N GLY A 83 6.76 -2.48 -11.15
CA GLY A 83 6.37 -3.67 -11.91
C GLY A 83 6.63 -5.01 -11.22
N ASN A 84 7.14 -5.00 -9.98
CA ASN A 84 7.34 -6.22 -9.19
C ASN A 84 6.30 -6.42 -8.10
N ALA A 85 5.59 -5.40 -7.64
CA ALA A 85 4.54 -5.53 -6.63
C ALA A 85 3.19 -5.07 -7.19
N PHE A 86 2.18 -5.95 -7.11
CA PHE A 86 0.81 -5.65 -7.49
C PHE A 86 -0.15 -6.02 -6.37
N THR A 87 -1.11 -5.15 -6.10
CA THR A 87 -2.01 -5.26 -4.94
C THR A 87 -3.47 -5.02 -5.33
N HIS A 88 -4.38 -5.59 -4.53
CA HIS A 88 -5.81 -5.30 -4.53
C HIS A 88 -6.14 -4.63 -3.20
N PHE A 89 -6.73 -3.44 -3.23
CA PHE A 89 -7.10 -2.68 -2.04
C PHE A 89 -8.60 -2.74 -1.81
N THR A 90 -8.99 -2.92 -0.54
CA THR A 90 -10.35 -2.71 -0.06
C THR A 90 -10.35 -1.67 1.05
N PHE A 91 -11.46 -0.94 1.13
CA PHE A 91 -11.68 0.12 2.10
C PHE A 91 -12.98 -0.19 2.85
N GLU A 92 -13.03 0.14 4.13
CA GLU A 92 -14.26 0.06 4.94
C GLU A 92 -14.35 1.29 5.85
N THR A 93 -15.52 1.93 5.90
CA THR A 93 -15.74 3.11 6.72
C THR A 93 -17.21 3.25 7.15
N GLY A 94 -17.41 3.88 8.31
CA GLY A 94 -18.74 4.28 8.77
C GLY A 94 -19.17 5.65 8.27
N ASP A 95 -18.33 6.36 7.51
CA ASP A 95 -18.56 7.74 7.11
C ASP A 95 -19.06 7.85 5.66
N GLU A 96 -20.27 8.39 5.48
CA GLU A 96 -20.94 8.50 4.17
C GLU A 96 -20.12 9.31 3.14
N ARG A 97 -19.27 10.25 3.58
CA ARG A 97 -18.43 11.06 2.67
C ARG A 97 -17.47 10.21 1.85
N TYR A 98 -17.09 9.04 2.37
CA TYR A 98 -16.08 8.16 1.79
C TYR A 98 -16.67 6.82 1.32
N LYS A 99 -18.00 6.68 1.32
CA LYS A 99 -18.66 5.39 1.08
C LYS A 99 -18.40 4.81 -0.30
N GLU A 100 -18.16 5.67 -1.29
CA GLU A 100 -17.84 5.26 -2.66
C GLU A 100 -16.55 4.42 -2.75
N LEU A 101 -15.64 4.55 -1.78
CA LEU A 101 -14.45 3.70 -1.69
C LEU A 101 -14.81 2.22 -1.46
N GLU A 102 -15.92 1.93 -0.78
CA GLU A 102 -16.37 0.55 -0.55
C GLU A 102 -17.09 -0.04 -1.77
N HIS A 103 -17.63 0.82 -2.65
CA HIS A 103 -18.38 0.42 -3.84
C HIS A 103 -17.48 0.25 -5.08
N SER A 104 -16.18 0.43 -4.91
CA SER A 104 -15.20 0.48 -5.99
C SER A 104 -14.14 -0.61 -5.84
N VAL A 105 -13.57 -1.02 -6.98
CA VAL A 105 -12.44 -1.96 -7.01
C VAL A 105 -11.16 -1.19 -7.25
N PHE A 106 -10.14 -1.44 -6.43
CA PHE A 106 -8.85 -0.78 -6.53
C PHE A 106 -7.72 -1.78 -6.73
N VAL A 107 -6.79 -1.42 -7.60
CA VAL A 107 -5.54 -2.16 -7.79
C VAL A 107 -4.36 -1.20 -7.70
N GLY A 108 -3.23 -1.67 -7.19
CA GLY A 108 -2.04 -0.87 -7.04
C GLY A 108 -0.80 -1.51 -7.64
N GLN A 109 0.14 -0.66 -8.00
CA GLN A 109 1.54 -1.03 -8.19
C GLN A 109 2.35 -0.50 -7.00
N GLY A 110 3.22 -1.33 -6.45
CA GLY A 110 4.04 -1.01 -5.28
C GLY A 110 5.53 -0.97 -5.58
N ARG A 111 6.28 -0.31 -4.71
CA ARG A 111 7.74 -0.40 -4.62
C ARG A 111 8.22 -0.14 -3.19
N PHE A 112 9.41 -0.63 -2.87
CA PHE A 112 10.16 -0.30 -1.67
C PHE A 112 11.07 0.90 -1.91
N ASN A 113 11.13 1.79 -0.92
CA ASN A 113 12.00 2.95 -0.84
C ASN A 113 12.88 2.81 0.42
N VAL A 114 14.19 2.68 0.21
CA VAL A 114 15.18 2.63 1.30
C VAL A 114 15.67 4.05 1.54
N GLN A 115 15.44 4.54 2.76
CA GLN A 115 15.84 5.87 3.18
C GLN A 115 17.31 5.89 3.64
N ASN A 116 17.86 7.09 3.81
CA ASN A 116 19.27 7.31 4.19
C ASN A 116 19.59 6.71 5.57
N ASP A 117 18.60 6.68 6.47
CA ASP A 117 18.69 6.07 7.80
C ASP A 117 18.46 4.54 7.79
N LYS A 118 18.40 3.93 6.60
CA LYS A 118 18.09 2.52 6.35
C LYS A 118 16.67 2.08 6.70
N SER A 119 15.78 3.00 7.09
CA SER A 119 14.37 2.68 7.18
C SER A 119 13.79 2.34 5.80
N VAL A 120 12.85 1.40 5.77
CA VAL A 120 12.17 0.98 4.54
C VAL A 120 10.74 1.50 4.57
N VAL A 121 10.38 2.25 3.54
CA VAL A 121 9.02 2.74 3.28
C VAL A 121 8.49 2.03 2.04
N VAL A 122 7.20 1.72 2.03
CA VAL A 122 6.50 1.24 0.83
C VAL A 122 5.74 2.39 0.19
N GLU A 123 5.76 2.45 -1.13
CA GLU A 123 5.01 3.42 -1.92
C GLU A 123 4.11 2.67 -2.89
N TYR A 124 2.85 3.07 -2.94
CA TYR A 124 1.87 2.51 -3.85
C TYR A 124 1.27 3.60 -4.72
N ARG A 125 1.04 3.29 -6.00
CA ARG A 125 0.14 4.04 -6.88
C ARG A 125 -1.10 3.19 -7.09
N VAL A 126 -2.24 3.70 -6.63
CA VAL A 126 -3.51 2.96 -6.59
C VAL A 126 -4.47 3.56 -7.61
N GLY A 127 -5.06 2.71 -8.45
CA GLY A 127 -6.04 3.08 -9.45
C GLY A 127 -7.39 2.41 -9.17
N GLN A 128 -8.46 3.17 -9.39
CA GLN A 128 -9.83 2.63 -9.41
C GLN A 128 -10.07 1.94 -10.76
N LEU A 129 -10.65 0.75 -10.72
CA LEU A 129 -11.16 0.10 -11.92
C LEU A 129 -12.46 0.78 -12.34
N ILE A 130 -12.49 1.30 -13.56
CA ILE A 130 -13.66 1.94 -14.16
C ILE A 130 -14.33 1.02 -15.18
N HIS A 131 -15.64 1.18 -15.35
CA HIS A 131 -16.36 0.54 -16.45
C HIS A 131 -15.84 1.07 -17.80
N GLY A 132 -15.70 0.18 -18.78
CA GLY A 132 -15.23 0.49 -20.14
C GLY A 132 -16.29 1.09 -21.06
#